data_AF-A0A2D6APP6-F1
#
_entry.id   AF-A0A2D6APP6-F1
#
_cell.length_a   1.000
_cell.length_b   1.000
_cell.length_c   1.000
_cell.angle_alpha   90.00
_cell.angle_beta   90.00
_cell.angle_gamma   90.00
#
_symmetry.space_group_name_H-M   'P 1'
#
loop_
_entity.id
_entity.type
_entity.pdbx_description
1 polymer ?
#
loop_
_entity_poly.entity_id
_entity_poly.type
_entity_poly.pdbx_seq_one_letter_code
_entity_poly.pdbx_strand_id
1 'polypeptide(L)'
;MVIPPLRKILLLTLIAAYTTACITDNRPSLTGSYYRCLQDGEYQEHRIGENRIMFIGSLFPDDLYFMSNRIHGDTLLISGLNFDLMFGTDTLTIISLTDSSLTLNNRFGDFELKRLSYEIPAIDSLNLEQSITELLSGFRERSLKANCPDLRTEEEKNPDIPQGVVDDNFEDITYIDSIPN
;
A
#
# COMPACT_ATOMS: atom_id res chain seq x y z
N MET A 1 -14.66 -47.79 -50.64
CA MET A 1 -13.61 -46.96 -50.00
C MET A 1 -14.14 -45.54 -49.92
N VAL A 2 -14.63 -45.10 -48.76
CA VAL A 2 -15.31 -43.81 -48.60
C VAL A 2 -14.28 -42.81 -48.09
N ILE A 3 -13.88 -41.87 -48.95
CA ILE A 3 -12.99 -40.76 -48.58
C ILE A 3 -13.85 -39.76 -47.80
N PRO A 4 -13.57 -39.48 -46.52
CA PRO A 4 -14.32 -38.47 -45.78
C PRO A 4 -14.01 -37.08 -46.36
N PRO A 5 -14.97 -36.14 -46.37
CA PRO A 5 -14.76 -34.83 -46.95
C PRO A 5 -13.75 -34.04 -46.09
N LEU A 6 -12.54 -33.84 -46.62
CA LEU A 6 -11.42 -33.11 -46.00
C LEU A 6 -11.84 -31.78 -45.36
N ARG A 7 -12.86 -31.12 -45.92
CA ARG A 7 -13.42 -29.85 -45.42
C ARG A 7 -14.03 -29.93 -44.02
N LYS A 8 -14.63 -31.05 -43.62
CA LYS A 8 -15.24 -31.19 -42.28
C LYS A 8 -14.19 -31.37 -41.19
N ILE A 9 -13.11 -32.07 -41.52
CA ILE A 9 -11.99 -32.30 -40.58
C ILE A 9 -11.24 -30.99 -40.31
N LEU A 10 -10.99 -30.19 -41.36
CA LEU A 10 -10.30 -28.90 -41.23
C LEU A 10 -11.08 -27.89 -40.37
N LEU A 11 -12.41 -27.87 -40.50
CA LEU A 11 -13.28 -26.96 -39.74
C LEU A 11 -13.37 -27.36 -38.25
N LEU A 12 -13.41 -28.66 -37.97
CA LEU A 12 -13.39 -29.19 -36.60
C LEU A 12 -12.06 -28.92 -35.89
N THR A 13 -10.92 -29.01 -36.59
CA THR A 13 -9.61 -28.64 -36.03
C THR A 13 -9.47 -27.14 -35.75
N LEU A 14 -10.09 -26.27 -36.56
CA LEU A 14 -10.06 -24.82 -36.33
C LEU A 14 -10.90 -24.41 -35.11
N ILE A 15 -12.05 -25.05 -34.90
CA ILE A 15 -12.91 -24.78 -33.73
C ILE A 15 -12.25 -25.28 -32.43
N ALA A 16 -11.61 -26.45 -32.46
CA ALA A 16 -10.87 -26.97 -31.31
C ALA A 16 -9.65 -26.11 -30.93
N ALA A 17 -8.97 -25.49 -31.91
CA ALA A 17 -7.87 -24.57 -31.65
C ALA A 17 -8.31 -23.20 -31.11
N TYR A 18 -9.55 -22.76 -31.41
CA TYR A 18 -10.11 -21.52 -30.85
C TYR A 18 -10.55 -21.68 -29.39
N THR A 19 -10.91 -22.90 -28.95
CA THR A 19 -11.32 -23.14 -27.55
C THR A 19 -10.17 -23.33 -26.57
N THR A 20 -8.92 -23.51 -27.05
CA THR A 20 -7.74 -23.70 -26.18
C THR A 20 -6.91 -22.43 -25.96
N ALA A 21 -7.31 -21.29 -26.53
CA ALA A 21 -6.57 -20.03 -26.46
C ALA A 21 -7.02 -19.08 -25.32
N CYS A 22 -7.88 -19.53 -24.40
CA CYS A 22 -8.02 -18.87 -23.10
C CYS A 22 -7.21 -19.65 -22.08
N ILE A 23 -5.88 -19.48 -22.11
CA ILE A 23 -5.08 -19.66 -20.91
C ILE A 23 -5.52 -18.52 -20.01
N THR A 24 -6.44 -18.80 -19.08
CA THR A 24 -6.72 -17.85 -18.00
C THR A 24 -5.43 -17.72 -17.22
N ASP A 25 -4.84 -16.52 -17.25
CA ASP A 25 -3.72 -16.18 -16.42
C ASP A 25 -4.22 -16.25 -14.97
N ASN A 26 -4.06 -17.42 -14.34
CA ASN A 26 -4.57 -17.72 -13.00
C ASN A 26 -3.77 -16.99 -11.89
N ARG A 27 -3.22 -15.82 -12.22
CA ARG A 27 -2.44 -15.05 -11.28
C ARG A 27 -3.37 -14.44 -10.23
N PRO A 28 -3.03 -14.52 -8.93
CA PRO A 28 -3.83 -13.88 -7.89
C PRO A 28 -3.98 -12.39 -8.18
N SER A 29 -5.13 -11.80 -7.85
CA SER A 29 -5.33 -10.36 -8.07
C SER A 29 -4.42 -9.55 -7.15
N LEU A 30 -3.73 -8.54 -7.70
CA LEU A 30 -3.01 -7.56 -6.88
C LEU A 30 -3.97 -6.73 -6.02
N THR A 31 -5.19 -6.49 -6.51
CA THR A 31 -6.20 -5.76 -5.73
C THR A 31 -6.62 -6.58 -4.52
N GLY A 32 -6.90 -5.88 -3.43
CA GLY A 32 -7.39 -6.48 -2.21
C GLY A 32 -6.83 -5.82 -0.96
N SER A 33 -7.05 -6.49 0.15
CA SER A 33 -6.69 -6.00 1.47
C SER A 33 -5.52 -6.80 2.06
N TYR A 34 -4.57 -6.07 2.63
CA TYR A 34 -3.34 -6.62 3.15
C TYR A 34 -3.00 -5.98 4.49
N TYR A 35 -2.13 -6.64 5.25
CA TYR A 35 -1.56 -6.09 6.47
C TYR A 35 -0.09 -6.47 6.62
N ARG A 36 0.60 -5.74 7.51
CA ARG A 36 1.92 -6.13 8.02
C ARG A 36 2.10 -5.68 9.45
N CYS A 37 3.03 -6.33 10.15
CA CYS A 37 3.59 -5.83 11.40
C CYS A 37 4.99 -5.29 11.09
N LEU A 38 5.28 -4.07 11.52
CA LEU A 38 6.60 -3.48 11.45
C LEU A 38 7.45 -3.89 12.65
N GLN A 39 8.76 -3.68 12.52
CA GLN A 39 9.73 -4.04 13.56
C GLN A 39 9.49 -3.29 14.87
N ASP A 40 8.98 -2.07 14.81
CA ASP A 40 8.64 -1.24 15.97
C ASP A 40 7.30 -1.62 16.64
N GLY A 41 6.65 -2.68 16.17
CA GLY A 41 5.35 -3.11 16.66
C GLY A 41 4.17 -2.40 16.00
N GLU A 42 4.38 -1.52 15.01
CA GLU A 42 3.28 -0.91 14.28
C GLU A 42 2.52 -1.94 13.43
N TYR A 43 1.20 -2.01 13.60
CA TYR A 43 0.30 -2.73 12.72
C TYR A 43 -0.19 -1.79 11.61
N GLN A 44 -0.03 -2.21 10.35
CA GLN A 44 -0.50 -1.45 9.19
C GLN A 44 -1.46 -2.29 8.34
N GLU A 45 -2.55 -1.68 7.90
CA GLU A 45 -3.47 -2.22 6.90
C GLU A 45 -3.39 -1.42 5.61
N HIS A 46 -3.45 -2.13 4.47
CA HIS A 46 -3.40 -1.56 3.13
C HIS A 46 -4.56 -2.10 2.30
N ARG A 47 -5.33 -1.22 1.65
CA ARG A 47 -6.29 -1.59 0.61
C ARG A 47 -5.72 -1.14 -0.73
N ILE A 48 -5.40 -2.09 -1.60
CA ILE A 48 -4.96 -1.81 -2.98
C ILE A 48 -6.17 -1.94 -3.90
N GLY A 49 -6.68 -0.82 -4.38
CA GLY A 49 -7.70 -0.76 -5.42
C GLY A 49 -7.09 -0.61 -6.82
N GLU A 50 -7.95 -0.52 -7.83
CA GLU A 50 -7.54 -0.38 -9.23
C GLU A 50 -6.77 0.92 -9.50
N ASN A 51 -7.15 2.01 -8.83
CA ASN A 51 -6.61 3.36 -9.07
C ASN A 51 -6.30 4.14 -7.79
N ARG A 52 -6.60 3.55 -6.62
CA ARG A 52 -6.28 4.13 -5.31
C ARG A 52 -5.75 3.08 -4.35
N ILE A 53 -4.76 3.46 -3.57
CA ILE A 53 -4.31 2.74 -2.37
C ILE A 53 -4.76 3.54 -1.16
N MET A 54 -5.24 2.84 -0.15
CA MET A 54 -5.47 3.37 1.18
C MET A 54 -4.57 2.64 2.17
N PHE A 55 -4.02 3.35 3.15
CA PHE A 55 -3.38 2.71 4.29
C PHE A 55 -3.72 3.41 5.61
N ILE A 56 -3.62 2.63 6.69
CA ILE A 56 -3.81 3.08 8.08
C ILE A 56 -2.84 2.31 8.98
N GLY A 57 -2.30 2.98 10.00
CA GLY A 57 -1.29 2.46 10.92
C GLY A 57 -1.69 2.62 12.37
N SER A 58 -1.26 1.69 13.24
CA SER A 58 -1.68 1.69 14.65
C SER A 58 -1.00 2.76 15.51
N LEU A 59 0.14 3.31 15.04
CA LEU A 59 0.79 4.46 15.69
C LEU A 59 -0.01 5.76 15.46
N PHE A 60 -0.74 5.84 14.35
CA PHE A 60 -1.61 6.96 13.99
C PHE A 60 -3.01 6.43 13.61
N PRO A 61 -3.76 5.86 14.59
CA PRO A 61 -4.96 5.07 14.32
C PRO A 61 -6.17 5.89 13.87
N ASP A 62 -6.02 7.21 13.77
CA ASP A 62 -7.03 8.16 13.29
C ASP A 62 -6.68 8.75 11.91
N ASP A 63 -5.48 8.46 11.40
CA ASP A 63 -5.00 8.99 10.13
C ASP A 63 -5.19 7.98 9.00
N LEU A 64 -6.00 8.39 8.01
CA LEU A 64 -6.21 7.63 6.78
C LEU A 64 -5.43 8.29 5.64
N TYR A 65 -4.60 7.48 4.99
CA TYR A 65 -3.78 7.93 3.89
C TYR A 65 -4.30 7.38 2.58
N PHE A 66 -4.36 8.23 1.56
CA PHE A 66 -4.79 7.85 0.23
C PHE A 66 -3.75 8.24 -0.81
N MET A 67 -3.44 7.30 -1.69
CA MET A 67 -2.52 7.52 -2.80
C MET A 67 -3.18 7.07 -4.09
N SER A 68 -2.96 7.79 -5.17
CA SER A 68 -3.31 7.29 -6.50
C SER A 68 -2.30 6.23 -6.92
N ASN A 69 -2.77 5.19 -7.61
CA ASN A 69 -1.87 4.19 -8.19
C ASN A 69 -2.24 3.88 -9.64
N ARG A 70 -1.25 3.34 -10.35
CA ARG A 70 -1.44 2.69 -11.65
C ARG A 70 -0.72 1.35 -11.63
N ILE A 71 -1.41 0.32 -12.07
CA ILE A 71 -0.88 -1.04 -12.19
C ILE A 71 -0.54 -1.28 -13.65
N HIS A 72 0.70 -1.65 -13.94
CA HIS A 72 1.16 -2.01 -15.27
C HIS A 72 2.09 -3.22 -15.21
N GLY A 73 1.58 -4.40 -15.59
CA GLY A 73 2.31 -5.66 -15.46
C GLY A 73 2.73 -5.91 -14.01
N ASP A 74 4.02 -6.10 -13.79
CA ASP A 74 4.64 -6.32 -12.47
C ASP A 74 5.00 -5.03 -11.73
N THR A 75 4.54 -3.88 -12.21
CA THR A 75 4.87 -2.58 -11.64
C THR A 75 3.63 -1.87 -11.11
N LEU A 76 3.75 -1.36 -9.89
CA LEU A 76 2.78 -0.51 -9.22
C LEU A 76 3.41 0.87 -9.05
N LEU A 77 2.96 1.83 -9.87
CA LEU A 77 3.35 3.22 -9.72
C LEU A 77 2.43 3.89 -8.72
N ILE A 78 2.99 4.47 -7.67
CA ILE A 78 2.23 5.16 -6.63
C ILE A 78 2.57 6.64 -6.66
N SER A 79 1.54 7.47 -6.73
CA SER A 79 1.65 8.92 -6.63
C SER A 79 0.73 9.41 -5.51
N GLY A 80 1.33 9.98 -4.47
CA GLY A 80 0.59 10.63 -3.39
C GLY A 80 0.21 12.07 -3.76
N LEU A 81 -0.95 12.51 -3.26
CA LEU A 81 -1.24 13.91 -2.98
C LEU A 81 -1.22 14.03 -1.46
N ASN A 82 -0.33 14.84 -0.90
CA ASN A 82 -0.52 15.34 0.46
C ASN A 82 -0.13 16.82 0.51
N PHE A 83 -0.99 17.64 1.13
CA PHE A 83 -0.84 19.09 1.18
C PHE A 83 0.24 19.56 2.17
N ASP A 84 0.82 18.64 2.96
CA ASP A 84 1.89 18.99 3.92
C ASP A 84 3.00 17.93 4.11
N LEU A 85 3.00 16.82 3.36
CA LEU A 85 4.02 15.77 3.51
C LEU A 85 4.50 15.29 2.13
N MET A 86 5.81 15.43 1.89
CA MET A 86 6.55 15.02 0.70
C MET A 86 6.57 13.49 0.54
N PHE A 87 5.44 12.86 0.26
CA PHE A 87 5.43 11.54 -0.36
C PHE A 87 5.52 11.74 -1.87
N GLY A 88 6.75 11.83 -2.38
CA GLY A 88 7.01 11.86 -3.81
C GLY A 88 6.47 10.61 -4.53
N THR A 89 6.44 10.64 -5.86
CA THR A 89 6.14 9.44 -6.65
C THR A 89 7.14 8.34 -6.32
N ASP A 90 6.64 7.15 -5.98
CA ASP A 90 7.46 5.95 -5.78
C ASP A 90 6.99 4.86 -6.75
N THR A 91 7.93 4.00 -7.14
CA THR A 91 7.66 2.86 -8.00
C THR A 91 7.90 1.60 -7.20
N LEU A 92 6.83 0.83 -7.01
CA LEU A 92 6.91 -0.49 -6.38
C LEU A 92 6.96 -1.56 -7.46
N THR A 93 7.91 -2.47 -7.36
CA THR A 93 7.99 -3.65 -8.23
C THR A 93 7.43 -4.86 -7.48
N ILE A 94 6.54 -5.62 -8.12
CA ILE A 94 5.98 -6.85 -7.58
C ILE A 94 7.02 -7.96 -7.73
N ILE A 95 7.62 -8.36 -6.62
CA ILE A 95 8.61 -9.44 -6.58
C ILE A 95 7.92 -10.80 -6.54
N SER A 96 6.86 -10.91 -5.73
CA SER A 96 6.04 -12.11 -5.66
C SER A 96 4.59 -11.77 -5.33
N LEU A 97 3.66 -12.54 -5.87
CA LEU A 97 2.23 -12.41 -5.60
C LEU A 97 1.63 -13.81 -5.48
N THR A 98 1.13 -14.13 -4.28
CA THR A 98 0.47 -15.39 -3.94
C THR A 98 -0.94 -15.11 -3.42
N ASP A 99 -1.71 -16.17 -3.16
CA ASP A 99 -3.03 -16.03 -2.54
C ASP A 99 -2.94 -15.48 -1.10
N SER A 100 -1.82 -15.68 -0.41
CA SER A 100 -1.62 -15.28 0.99
C SER A 100 -0.72 -14.08 1.21
N SER A 101 0.08 -13.68 0.22
CA SER A 101 1.09 -12.63 0.38
C SER A 101 1.42 -11.89 -0.91
N LEU A 102 1.95 -10.68 -0.74
CA LEU A 102 2.45 -9.80 -1.78
C LEU A 102 3.80 -9.25 -1.32
N THR A 103 4.86 -9.52 -2.08
CA THR A 103 6.18 -8.92 -1.84
C THR A 103 6.42 -7.80 -2.84
N LEU A 104 6.73 -6.61 -2.32
CA LEU A 104 7.00 -5.41 -3.10
C LEU A 104 8.44 -4.97 -2.84
N ASN A 105 9.10 -4.45 -3.87
CA ASN A 105 10.41 -3.80 -3.78
C ASN A 105 10.29 -2.33 -4.14
N ASN A 106 11.02 -1.47 -3.41
CA ASN A 106 11.30 -0.10 -3.83
C ASN A 106 12.77 0.25 -3.59
N ARG A 107 13.12 1.54 -3.75
CA ARG A 107 14.48 2.04 -3.52
C ARG A 107 15.03 1.80 -2.11
N PHE A 108 14.17 1.50 -1.14
CA PHE A 108 14.54 1.25 0.25
C PHE A 108 14.65 -0.25 0.58
N GLY A 109 14.25 -1.13 -0.34
CA GLY A 109 14.34 -2.58 -0.21
C GLY A 109 13.02 -3.30 -0.39
N ASP A 110 13.01 -4.57 -0.01
CA ASP A 110 11.86 -5.46 -0.11
C ASP A 110 11.00 -5.38 1.15
N PHE A 111 9.68 -5.48 0.99
CA PHE A 111 8.76 -5.66 2.09
C PHE A 111 7.60 -6.58 1.69
N GLU A 112 7.16 -7.38 2.66
CA GLU A 112 6.06 -8.32 2.48
C GLU A 112 4.77 -7.79 3.13
N LEU A 113 3.66 -7.97 2.41
CA LEU A 113 2.31 -7.73 2.86
C LEU A 113 1.56 -9.07 2.90
N LYS A 114 0.90 -9.37 4.02
CA LYS A 114 0.06 -10.56 4.18
C LYS A 114 -1.37 -10.23 3.77
N ARG A 115 -1.98 -11.08 2.94
CA ARG A 115 -3.36 -10.88 2.52
C ARG A 115 -4.33 -11.10 3.69
N LEU A 116 -5.30 -10.21 3.81
CA LEU A 116 -6.40 -10.34 4.76
C LEU A 116 -7.44 -11.31 4.21
N SER A 117 -8.07 -12.09 5.09
CA SER A 117 -9.17 -13.01 4.71
C SER A 117 -10.49 -12.30 4.42
N TYR A 118 -10.53 -10.98 4.64
CA TYR A 118 -11.67 -10.11 4.41
C TYR A 118 -11.20 -8.89 3.62
N GLU A 119 -12.16 -8.20 3.01
CA GLU A 119 -11.88 -6.98 2.26
C GLU A 119 -12.21 -5.76 3.11
N ILE A 120 -11.23 -4.88 3.32
CA ILE A 120 -11.40 -3.57 3.94
C ILE A 120 -12.31 -2.76 3.03
N PRO A 121 -13.46 -2.21 3.47
CA PRO A 121 -14.38 -1.51 2.58
C PRO A 121 -13.73 -0.28 1.92
N ALA A 122 -14.15 0.04 0.69
CA ALA A 122 -13.85 1.34 0.11
C ALA A 122 -14.62 2.44 0.85
N ILE A 123 -14.05 3.65 0.91
CA ILE A 123 -14.74 4.80 1.50
C ILE A 123 -15.95 5.16 0.65
N ASP A 124 -17.13 5.14 1.28
CA ASP A 124 -18.35 5.65 0.67
C ASP A 124 -18.39 7.18 0.80
N SER A 125 -18.19 7.88 -0.32
CA SER A 125 -18.22 9.34 -0.35
C SER A 125 -19.60 9.93 -0.04
N LEU A 126 -20.68 9.17 -0.21
CA LEU A 126 -22.05 9.63 0.07
C LEU A 126 -22.36 9.56 1.57
N ASN A 127 -21.72 8.65 2.30
CA ASN A 127 -21.86 8.44 3.74
C ASN A 127 -20.49 8.51 4.44
N LEU A 128 -19.71 9.55 4.13
CA LEU A 128 -18.29 9.65 4.48
C LEU A 128 -18.02 9.47 5.98
N GLU A 129 -18.78 10.17 6.82
CA GLU A 129 -18.61 10.13 8.29
C GLU A 129 -18.84 8.74 8.86
N GLN A 130 -19.93 8.09 8.45
CA GLN A 130 -20.24 6.73 8.87
C GLN A 130 -19.18 5.74 8.35
N SER A 131 -18.81 5.86 7.07
CA SER A 131 -17.82 4.97 6.44
C SER A 131 -16.45 5.06 7.11
N ILE A 132 -15.98 6.26 7.44
CA ILE A 132 -14.73 6.46 8.18
C ILE A 132 -14.85 5.88 9.60
N THR A 133 -15.96 6.16 10.31
CA THR A 133 -16.15 5.68 11.68
C THR A 133 -16.15 4.15 11.76
N GLU A 134 -16.83 3.47 10.84
CA GLU A 134 -16.86 2.00 10.76
C GLU A 134 -15.47 1.44 10.41
N LEU A 135 -14.77 2.07 9.46
CA LEU A 135 -13.42 1.66 9.08
C LEU A 135 -12.44 1.75 10.26
N LEU A 136 -12.40 2.91 10.93
CA LEU A 136 -11.48 3.17 12.05
C LEU A 136 -11.78 2.28 13.25
N SER A 137 -13.07 2.09 13.60
CA SER A 137 -13.45 1.21 14.71
C SER A 137 -13.04 -0.24 14.44
N GLY A 138 -13.33 -0.76 13.25
CA GLY A 138 -12.90 -2.09 12.85
C GLY A 138 -11.38 -2.25 12.82
N PHE A 139 -10.65 -1.23 12.33
CA PHE A 139 -9.19 -1.24 12.33
C PHE A 139 -8.62 -1.35 13.76
N ARG A 140 -9.13 -0.56 14.70
CA ARG A 140 -8.69 -0.58 16.11
C ARG A 140 -8.86 -1.94 16.76
N GLU A 141 -9.99 -2.61 16.52
CA GLU A 141 -10.22 -3.96 17.05
C GLU A 141 -9.21 -4.97 16.48
N ARG A 142 -8.91 -4.88 15.19
CA ARG A 142 -8.00 -5.80 14.51
C ARG A 142 -6.54 -5.55 14.86
N SER A 143 -6.13 -4.30 15.01
CA SER A 143 -4.76 -3.95 15.41
C SER A 143 -4.44 -4.50 16.80
N LEU A 144 -5.37 -4.37 17.75
CA LEU A 144 -5.25 -4.96 19.09
C LEU A 144 -5.16 -6.49 19.04
N LYS A 145 -5.95 -7.13 18.16
CA LYS A 145 -5.94 -8.59 17.99
C LYS A 145 -4.68 -9.10 17.28
N ALA A 146 -4.11 -8.33 16.36
CA ALA A 146 -2.92 -8.70 15.61
C ALA A 146 -1.68 -8.85 16.50
N ASN A 147 -1.64 -8.12 17.62
CA ASN A 147 -0.58 -8.19 18.63
C ASN A 147 0.83 -8.17 18.02
N CYS A 148 1.11 -7.15 17.20
CA CYS A 148 2.42 -6.95 16.59
C CYS A 148 3.46 -6.63 17.70
N PRO A 149 4.44 -7.51 17.97
CA PRO A 149 5.44 -7.23 18.99
C PRO A 149 6.47 -6.21 18.48
N ASP A 150 6.91 -5.32 19.37
CA ASP A 150 8.07 -4.47 19.11
C ASP A 150 9.35 -5.31 19.25
N LEU A 151 10.01 -5.56 18.12
CA LEU A 151 11.22 -6.38 17.97
C LEU A 151 12.50 -5.55 18.05
N ARG A 152 12.40 -4.23 18.27
CA ARG A 152 13.56 -3.37 18.47
C ARG A 152 14.28 -3.71 19.77
N THR A 153 15.60 -3.53 19.76
CA THR A 153 16.45 -3.53 20.94
C THR A 153 16.13 -2.35 21.86
N GLU A 154 16.52 -2.42 23.13
CA GLU A 154 16.32 -1.31 24.07
C GLU A 154 17.08 -0.03 23.68
N GLU A 155 18.21 -0.17 22.98
CA GLU A 155 18.98 0.93 22.41
C GLU A 155 18.22 1.62 21.25
N GLU A 156 17.62 0.85 20.35
CA GLU A 156 16.79 1.39 19.25
C GLU A 156 15.51 2.08 19.75
N LYS A 157 14.98 1.64 20.90
CA LYS A 157 13.82 2.26 21.55
C LYS A 157 14.18 3.57 22.25
N ASN A 158 15.38 3.64 22.82
CA ASN A 158 15.91 4.80 23.53
C ASN A 158 17.21 5.25 22.87
N PRO A 159 17.14 5.84 21.66
CA PRO A 159 18.34 6.33 21.03
C PRO A 159 18.97 7.38 21.95
N ASP A 160 20.25 7.17 22.30
CA ASP A 160 21.07 8.19 22.95
C ASP A 160 21.28 9.33 21.95
N ILE A 161 20.28 10.20 21.82
CA ILE A 161 20.40 11.44 21.06
C ILE A 161 21.27 12.35 21.93
N PRO A 162 22.50 12.69 21.50
CA PRO A 162 23.28 13.68 22.21
C PRO A 162 22.45 14.95 22.16
N GLN A 163 21.96 15.41 23.30
CA GLN A 163 21.34 16.73 23.37
C GLN A 163 22.45 17.71 23.01
N GLY A 164 22.38 18.24 21.78
CA GLY A 164 23.21 19.37 21.41
C GLY A 164 22.97 20.47 22.44
N VAL A 165 24.04 21.03 22.98
CA VAL A 165 23.93 22.23 23.82
C VAL A 165 23.31 23.30 22.91
N VAL A 166 22.04 23.62 23.15
CA VAL A 166 21.43 24.81 22.57
C VAL A 166 22.15 25.97 23.25
N ASP A 167 23.07 26.60 22.53
CA ASP A 167 23.65 27.85 22.99
C ASP A 167 22.52 28.89 22.94
N ASP A 168 21.99 29.27 24.11
CA ASP A 168 20.91 30.26 24.31
C ASP A 168 21.33 31.69 23.90
N ASN A 169 22.40 31.84 23.13
CA ASN A 169 22.79 33.09 22.49
C ASN A 169 21.88 33.41 21.29
N PHE A 170 20.59 33.57 21.56
CA PHE A 170 19.74 34.44 20.74
C PHE A 170 20.25 35.87 20.97
N GLU A 171 21.17 36.33 20.13
CA GLU A 171 21.46 37.76 20.05
C GLU A 171 20.16 38.49 19.71
N ASP A 172 19.73 39.37 20.63
CA ASP A 172 18.63 40.29 20.46
C ASP A 172 18.72 40.94 19.07
N ILE A 173 17.74 40.67 18.21
CA ILE A 173 17.58 41.37 16.95
C ILE A 173 17.20 42.81 17.30
N THR A 174 18.20 43.68 17.44
CA THR A 174 17.98 45.11 17.66
C THR A 174 17.21 45.69 16.49
N TYR A 175 16.04 46.27 16.80
CA TYR A 175 15.25 47.08 15.88
C TYR A 175 16.14 48.12 15.20
N ILE A 176 16.20 48.10 13.87
CA ILE A 176 16.84 49.15 13.10
C ILE A 176 15.95 50.39 13.20
N ASP A 177 16.49 51.44 13.83
CA ASP A 177 15.88 52.76 13.93
C ASP A 177 15.50 53.31 12.55
N SER A 178 14.34 53.97 12.55
CA SER A 178 13.73 54.72 11.45
C SER A 178 14.72 55.50 10.58
N ILE A 179 14.56 55.37 9.26
CA ILE A 179 15.18 56.23 8.24
C ILE A 179 14.61 57.66 8.39
N PRO A 180 15.41 58.70 8.62
CA PRO A 180 14.95 60.07 8.49
C PRO A 180 14.91 60.46 7.00
N ASN A 181 13.83 61.13 6.60
CA ASN A 181 13.66 61.75 5.28
C ASN A 181 14.75 62.79 4.97
#